data_AF-A0A0F9M2L1-F1
#
_entry.id   AF-A0A0F9M2L1-F1
#
_cell.length_a   1.000
_cell.length_b   1.000
_cell.length_c   1.000
_cell.angle_alpha   90.00
_cell.angle_beta   90.00
_cell.angle_gamma   90.00
#
_symmetry.space_group_name_H-M   'P 1'
#
loop_
_entity.id
_entity.type
_entity.pdbx_description
1 polymer ?
#
loop_
_entity_poly.entity_id
_entity_poly.type
_entity_poly.pdbx_seq_one_letter_code
_entity_poly.pdbx_strand_id
1 'polypeptide(L)'
;MAKYRKKPIVVEAVRYVGNGNMENRDVPAWLWEAFEKGIANSTNGTEPFIIKTLEGELTVSPGDYIIQGVKGEFYPIKNDIFLETYEKVIDK
;
A
#
# COMPACT_ATOMS: atom_id res chain seq x y z
N MET A 1 -16.65 1.05 33.29
CA MET A 1 -16.56 0.71 31.85
C MET A 1 -15.10 0.53 31.48
N ALA A 2 -14.76 -0.52 30.73
CA ALA A 2 -13.38 -0.76 30.32
C ALA A 2 -13.01 0.15 29.12
N LYS A 3 -11.80 0.71 29.14
CA LYS A 3 -11.23 1.53 28.06
C LYS A 3 -10.11 0.72 27.39
N TYR A 4 -10.01 0.78 26.07
CA TYR A 4 -9.01 0.06 25.28
C TYR A 4 -8.29 1.01 24.33
N ARG A 5 -7.04 0.68 23.96
CA ARG A 5 -6.24 1.38 22.96
C ARG A 5 -5.85 0.41 21.84
N LYS A 6 -5.72 0.91 20.59
CA LYS A 6 -5.20 0.12 19.47
C LYS A 6 -3.76 -0.29 19.75
N LYS A 7 -3.38 -1.52 19.36
CA LYS A 7 -1.97 -1.95 19.43
C LYS A 7 -1.15 -1.18 18.38
N PRO A 8 0.08 -0.74 18.70
CA PRO A 8 0.98 -0.21 17.68
C PRO A 8 1.33 -1.33 16.71
N ILE A 9 1.27 -1.05 15.41
CA ILE A 9 1.62 -1.99 14.35
C ILE A 9 2.66 -1.34 13.45
N VAL A 10 3.63 -2.14 13.01
CA VAL A 10 4.57 -1.76 11.94
C VAL A 10 4.04 -2.40 10.66
N VAL A 11 4.06 -1.64 9.57
CA VAL A 11 3.58 -2.08 8.25
C VAL A 11 4.66 -1.82 7.20
N GLU A 12 4.65 -2.61 6.15
CA GLU A 12 5.42 -2.32 4.94
C GLU A 12 4.58 -1.48 3.99
N ALA A 13 5.20 -0.48 3.38
CA ALA A 13 4.53 0.39 2.42
C ALA A 13 5.48 0.80 1.29
N VAL A 14 4.92 0.96 0.11
CA VAL A 14 5.64 1.51 -1.06
C VAL A 14 4.82 2.61 -1.71
N ARG A 15 5.48 3.70 -2.11
CA ARG A 15 4.82 4.82 -2.77
C ARG A 15 4.78 4.61 -4.28
N TYR A 16 3.60 4.73 -4.86
CA TYR A 16 3.41 4.73 -6.30
C TYR A 16 3.72 6.11 -6.86
N VAL A 17 4.58 6.21 -7.88
CA VAL A 17 4.96 7.50 -8.49
C VAL A 17 4.36 7.71 -9.89
N GLY A 18 3.54 6.77 -10.36
CA GLY A 18 2.87 6.87 -11.65
C GLY A 18 3.55 6.08 -12.77
N ASN A 19 2.81 5.88 -13.86
CA ASN A 19 3.28 5.20 -15.07
C ASN A 19 3.89 3.80 -14.81
N GLY A 20 3.31 3.06 -13.87
CA GLY A 20 3.81 1.74 -13.43
C GLY A 20 5.05 1.76 -12.53
N ASN A 21 5.56 2.94 -12.15
CA ASN A 21 6.80 3.06 -11.35
C ASN A 21 6.50 3.28 -9.86
N MET A 22 7.38 2.74 -9.01
CA MET A 22 7.42 2.96 -7.57
C MET A 22 8.61 3.84 -7.18
N GLU A 23 8.54 4.54 -6.04
CA GLU A 23 9.54 5.54 -5.61
C GLU A 23 10.98 5.01 -5.56
N ASN A 24 11.19 3.74 -5.23
CA ASN A 24 12.52 3.13 -5.14
C ASN A 24 12.89 2.23 -6.33
N ARG A 25 12.07 2.18 -7.40
CA ARG A 25 12.14 1.23 -8.54
C ARG A 25 12.05 -0.27 -8.18
N ASP A 26 12.47 -0.65 -6.98
CA ASP A 26 12.27 -1.97 -6.43
C ASP A 26 10.82 -2.12 -5.97
N VAL A 27 10.10 -3.00 -6.66
CA VAL A 27 8.77 -3.44 -6.25
C VAL A 27 8.96 -4.48 -5.13
N PRO A 28 8.41 -4.27 -3.92
CA PRO A 28 8.54 -5.23 -2.84
C PRO A 28 7.98 -6.61 -3.24
N ALA A 29 8.60 -7.68 -2.74
CA ALA A 29 8.20 -9.05 -3.06
C ALA A 29 6.70 -9.29 -2.79
N TRP A 30 6.18 -8.76 -1.69
CA TRP A 30 4.76 -8.87 -1.35
C TRP A 30 3.82 -8.21 -2.37
N LEU A 31 4.27 -7.13 -3.04
CA LEU A 31 3.48 -6.46 -4.07
C LEU A 31 3.55 -7.24 -5.38
N TRP A 32 4.68 -7.87 -5.65
CA TRP A 32 4.82 -8.79 -6.78
C TRP A 32 3.87 -9.99 -6.66
N GLU A 33 3.83 -10.61 -5.48
CA GLU A 33 2.87 -11.69 -5.20
C GLU A 33 1.41 -11.23 -5.34
N ALA A 34 1.11 -9.98 -4.97
CA ALA A 34 -0.23 -9.42 -5.15
C ALA A 34 -0.59 -9.26 -6.63
N PHE A 35 0.37 -8.91 -7.50
CA PHE A 35 0.18 -8.91 -8.95
C PHE A 35 -0.07 -10.33 -9.48
N GLU A 36 0.74 -11.31 -9.08
CA GLU A 36 0.59 -12.71 -9.51
C GLU A 36 -0.76 -13.31 -9.10
N LYS A 37 -1.26 -12.94 -7.91
CA LYS A 37 -2.58 -13.38 -7.40
C LYS A 37 -3.74 -12.56 -7.97
N GLY A 38 -3.48 -11.56 -8.82
CA GLY A 38 -4.48 -10.69 -9.43
C GLY A 38 -5.21 -9.76 -8.43
N ILE A 39 -4.60 -9.54 -7.27
CA ILE A 39 -5.07 -8.62 -6.21
C ILE A 39 -4.68 -7.19 -6.57
N ALA A 40 -3.47 -6.99 -7.07
CA ALA A 40 -2.98 -5.73 -7.60
C ALA A 40 -2.96 -5.83 -9.14
N ASN A 41 -3.33 -4.75 -9.85
CA ASN A 41 -3.27 -4.69 -11.31
C ASN A 41 -2.80 -3.31 -11.76
N SER A 42 -1.62 -3.24 -12.37
CA SER A 42 -1.04 -2.01 -12.93
C SER A 42 -0.55 -2.29 -14.35
N THR A 43 -0.84 -1.39 -15.28
CA THR A 43 -0.57 -1.60 -16.71
C THR A 43 0.42 -0.59 -17.25
N ASN A 44 1.55 -0.41 -16.56
CA ASN A 44 2.62 0.51 -16.99
C ASN A 44 2.13 1.92 -17.38
N GLY A 45 1.02 2.38 -16.78
CA GLY A 45 0.42 3.68 -17.04
C GLY A 45 -0.68 3.73 -18.13
N THR A 46 -1.04 2.62 -18.78
CA THR A 46 -2.12 2.63 -19.78
C THR A 46 -3.52 2.56 -19.18
N GLU A 47 -3.66 1.99 -17.98
CA GLU A 47 -4.89 1.87 -17.20
C GLU A 47 -4.61 2.27 -15.74
N PRO A 48 -5.64 2.64 -14.96
CA PRO A 48 -5.48 2.93 -13.54
C PRO A 48 -4.87 1.74 -12.81
N PHE A 49 -3.95 2.02 -11.88
CA PHE A 49 -3.47 1.00 -10.96
C PHE A 49 -4.59 0.70 -9.96
N ILE A 50 -5.10 -0.54 -9.96
CA ILE A 50 -6.16 -1.01 -9.07
C ILE A 50 -5.61 -1.98 -8.02
N ILE A 51 -6.13 -1.88 -6.79
CA ILE A 51 -5.99 -2.87 -5.73
C ILE A 51 -7.38 -3.40 -5.35
N LYS A 52 -7.54 -4.71 -5.38
CA LYS A 52 -8.75 -5.40 -4.92
C LYS A 52 -8.67 -5.56 -3.41
N THR A 53 -9.57 -4.89 -2.70
CA THR A 53 -9.71 -4.99 -1.24
C THR A 53 -10.96 -5.79 -0.88
N LEU A 54 -11.15 -6.05 0.41
CA LEU A 54 -12.39 -6.66 0.92
C LEU A 54 -13.63 -5.76 0.72
N GLU A 55 -13.41 -4.45 0.58
CA GLU A 55 -14.46 -3.44 0.40
C GLU A 55 -14.74 -3.13 -1.07
N GLY A 56 -13.98 -3.75 -1.99
CA GLY A 56 -14.06 -3.54 -3.43
C GLY A 56 -12.73 -3.08 -4.04
N GLU A 57 -12.80 -2.72 -5.31
CA GLU A 57 -11.64 -2.26 -6.07
C GLU A 57 -11.35 -0.79 -5.77
N LEU A 58 -10.11 -0.50 -5.38
CA LEU A 58 -9.64 0.85 -5.11
C LEU A 58 -8.59 1.26 -6.14
N THR A 59 -8.71 2.50 -6.64
CA THR A 59 -7.72 3.09 -7.55
C THR A 59 -6.56 3.70 -6.77
N VAL A 60 -5.34 3.37 -7.17
CA VAL A 60 -4.10 3.94 -6.67
C VAL A 60 -3.68 5.08 -7.59
N SER A 61 -3.55 6.28 -7.03
CA SER A 61 -3.09 7.47 -7.77
C SER A 61 -1.60 7.68 -7.58
N PRO A 62 -0.90 8.33 -8.53
CA PRO A 62 0.47 8.77 -8.31
C PRO A 62 0.57 9.61 -7.03
N GLY A 63 1.55 9.29 -6.19
CA GLY A 63 1.75 9.87 -4.87
C GLY A 63 1.20 9.02 -3.73
N ASP A 64 0.23 8.14 -3.97
CA ASP A 64 -0.37 7.30 -2.94
C ASP A 64 0.62 6.22 -2.45
N TYR A 65 0.51 5.87 -1.17
CA TYR A 65 1.18 4.70 -0.61
C TYR A 65 0.29 3.47 -0.75
N ILE A 66 0.91 2.33 -1.02
CA ILE A 66 0.29 1.01 -0.95
C ILE A 66 0.84 0.33 0.30
N ILE A 67 -0.04 -0.11 1.18
CA ILE A 67 0.32 -0.79 2.43
C ILE A 67 -0.01 -2.27 2.32
N GLN A 68 0.89 -3.13 2.83
CA GLN A 68 0.56 -4.49 3.21
C GLN A 68 0.17 -4.53 4.70
N GLY A 69 -1.09 -4.86 4.97
CA GLY A 69 -1.63 -5.07 6.30
C GLY A 69 -1.15 -6.38 6.93
N VAL A 70 -1.35 -6.51 8.24
CA VAL A 70 -0.82 -7.63 9.05
C VAL A 70 -1.36 -9.00 8.61
N LYS A 71 -2.56 -9.06 8.01
CA LYS A 71 -3.15 -10.31 7.49
C LYS A 71 -2.96 -10.51 5.99
N GLY A 72 -2.06 -9.75 5.36
CA GLY A 72 -1.89 -9.75 3.91
C GLY A 72 -2.98 -8.99 3.16
N GLU A 73 -3.74 -8.13 3.85
CA GLU A 73 -4.66 -7.18 3.23
C GLU A 73 -3.86 -6.09 2.52
N PHE A 74 -4.35 -5.59 1.38
CA PHE A 74 -3.72 -4.47 0.68
C PHE A 74 -4.68 -3.30 0.59
N TYR A 75 -4.17 -2.09 0.78
CA TYR A 75 -4.96 -0.89 0.59
C TYR A 75 -4.07 0.29 0.18
N PRO A 76 -4.55 1.15 -0.73
CA PRO A 76 -3.94 2.43 -0.99
C PRO A 76 -4.31 3.44 0.10
N ILE A 77 -3.42 4.39 0.36
CA ILE A 77 -3.63 5.49 1.28
C ILE A 77 -2.98 6.75 0.70
N LYS A 78 -3.64 7.90 0.89
CA LYS A 78 -3.12 9.19 0.42
C LYS A 78 -1.85 9.57 1.18
N ASN A 79 -0.93 10.24 0.48
CA ASN A 79 0.39 10.60 0.99
C ASN A 79 0.33 11.40 2.30
N ASP A 80 -0.49 12.44 2.33
CA ASP A 80 -0.74 13.28 3.50
C ASP A 80 -1.22 12.44 4.69
N ILE A 81 -2.25 11.62 4.49
CA ILE A 81 -2.79 10.73 5.53
C ILE A 81 -1.74 9.72 5.99
N PHE A 82 -0.95 9.15 5.07
CA PHE A 82 0.11 8.20 5.42
C PHE A 82 1.15 8.84 6.34
N LEU A 83 1.65 10.02 6.00
CA LEU A 83 2.68 10.71 6.77
C LEU A 83 2.15 11.24 8.12
N GLU A 84 0.85 11.50 8.23
CA GLU A 84 0.21 11.83 9.51
C GLU A 84 -0.02 10.60 10.41
N THR A 85 -0.09 9.39 9.83
CA THR A 85 -0.47 8.16 10.55
C THR A 85 0.68 7.20 10.81
N TYR A 86 1.76 7.28 10.04
CA TYR A 86 2.91 6.39 10.13
C TYR A 86 4.22 7.16 10.20
N GLU A 87 5.15 6.65 11.01
CA GLU A 87 6.53 7.12 11.07
C GLU A 87 7.47 6.03 10.58
N LYS A 88 8.59 6.43 9.95
CA LYS A 88 9.58 5.47 9.45
C LYS A 88 10.30 4.82 10.63
N VAL A 89 10.22 3.50 10.71
CA VAL A 89 11.02 2.72 11.66
C VAL A 89 12.42 2.52 11.10
N ILE A 90 13.44 2.81 11.90
CA ILE A 90 14.85 2.51 11.58
C ILE A 90 15.20 1.26 12.38
N ASP A 91 15.40 0.13 11.70
CA ASP A 91 15.96 -1.06 12.34
C ASP A 91 17.43 -0.76 12.71
N LYS A 92 17.82 -1.04 13.96
CA LYS A 92 19.16 -0.76 14.51
C LYS A 92 20.04 -1.99 14.47
#